data_AF-A0A5W8X609-F1
#
_entry.id   AF-A0A5W8X609-F1
#
_cell.length_a   1.000
_cell.length_b   1.000
_cell.length_c   1.000
_cell.angle_alpha   90.00
_cell.angle_beta   90.00
_cell.angle_gamma   90.00
#
_symmetry.space_group_name_H-M   'P 1'
#
loop_
_entity.id
_entity.type
_entity.pdbx_description
1 polymer ?
#
loop_
_entity_poly.entity_id
_entity_poly.type
_entity_poly.pdbx_seq_one_letter_code
_entity_poly.pdbx_strand_id
1 'polypeptide(L)'
;MPVLISGVLKDATGTPVQNCTIQLKACRTSTTVVVNTVASENPDDAGRYSMDVEQGQYTVTLLVEGYPPSHAGVITVYDDSKPGTLNDFLGAMTEDDVRPEALRRFEA
;
A
#
# COMPACT_ATOMS: atom_id res chain seq x y z
N MET A 1 16.33 -2.54 6.08
CA MET A 1 16.68 -1.83 4.84
C MET A 1 15.37 -1.47 4.17
N PRO A 2 15.26 -0.32 3.51
CA PRO A 2 14.06 0.01 2.77
C PRO A 2 13.87 -0.96 1.60
N VAL A 3 12.62 -1.19 1.25
CA VAL A 3 12.19 -2.02 0.13
C VAL A 3 11.66 -1.10 -0.96
N LEU A 4 12.18 -1.28 -2.17
CA LEU A 4 11.74 -0.50 -3.31
C LEU A 4 10.34 -0.94 -3.76
N ILE A 5 9.36 -0.04 -3.62
CA ILE A 5 8.03 -0.19 -4.18
C ILE A 5 7.93 0.69 -5.42
N SER A 6 7.84 0.07 -6.60
CA SER A 6 7.86 0.79 -7.87
C SER A 6 6.98 0.11 -8.93
N GLY A 7 6.44 0.89 -9.86
CA GLY A 7 5.56 0.35 -10.89
C GLY A 7 4.84 1.44 -11.67
N VAL A 8 3.78 1.05 -12.38
CA VAL A 8 2.88 1.97 -13.09
C VAL A 8 1.50 1.90 -12.46
N LEU A 9 0.99 3.03 -11.96
CA LEU A 9 -0.37 3.15 -11.49
C LEU A 9 -1.31 3.27 -12.69
N LYS A 10 -2.24 2.32 -12.81
CA LYS A 10 -3.19 2.22 -13.92
C LYS A 10 -4.61 2.17 -13.40
N ASP A 11 -5.54 2.70 -14.18
CA ASP A 11 -6.96 2.53 -13.95
C ASP A 11 -7.45 1.13 -14.39
N ALA A 12 -8.75 0.87 -14.25
CA ALA A 12 -9.37 -0.39 -14.64
C ALA A 12 -9.30 -0.69 -16.16
N THR A 13 -8.97 0.30 -16.99
CA THR A 13 -8.78 0.15 -18.44
C THR A 13 -7.31 -0.05 -18.83
N GLY A 14 -6.39 0.01 -17.86
CA GLY A 14 -4.95 -0.08 -18.09
C GLY A 14 -4.31 1.26 -18.45
N THR A 15 -5.05 2.36 -18.41
CA THR A 15 -4.55 3.72 -18.70
C THR A 15 -3.80 4.25 -17.48
N PRO A 16 -2.61 4.86 -17.66
CA PRO A 16 -1.90 5.49 -16.55
C PRO A 16 -2.75 6.55 -15.84
N VAL A 17 -2.75 6.51 -14.51
CA VAL A 17 -3.45 7.52 -13.69
C VAL A 17 -2.53 8.72 -13.53
N GLN A 18 -2.98 9.89 -14.01
CA GLN A 18 -2.28 11.17 -13.86
C GLN A 18 -2.80 11.95 -12.65
N ASN A 19 -2.02 12.94 -12.19
CA ASN A 19 -2.37 13.83 -11.07
C ASN A 19 -2.81 13.07 -9.81
N CYS A 20 -2.18 11.91 -9.58
CA CYS A 20 -2.39 11.10 -8.40
C CYS A 20 -1.28 11.37 -7.38
N THR A 21 -1.61 11.27 -6.10
CA THR A 21 -0.64 11.12 -5.01
C THR A 21 -0.89 9.78 -4.33
N ILE A 22 0.14 8.96 -4.21
CA ILE A 22 0.12 7.74 -3.41
C ILE A 22 0.55 8.12 -2.00
N GLN A 23 -0.29 7.87 -1.01
CA GLN A 23 0.01 8.09 0.41
C GLN A 23 0.12 6.77 1.16
N LEU A 24 1.23 6.62 1.89
CA LEU A 24 1.45 5.53 2.83
C LEU A 24 1.44 6.10 4.25
N LYS A 25 0.42 5.75 5.04
CA LYS A 25 0.33 6.16 6.44
C LYS A 25 0.65 4.98 7.35
N ALA A 26 1.65 5.12 8.22
CA ALA A 26 2.03 4.08 9.16
C ALA A 26 0.90 3.80 10.17
N CYS A 27 0.43 2.55 10.22
CA CYS A 27 -0.65 2.11 11.11
C CYS A 27 -0.20 1.89 12.55
N ARG A 28 1.07 1.50 12.74
CA ARG A 28 1.69 1.20 14.03
C ARG A 28 3.15 1.64 14.02
N THR A 29 3.69 1.94 15.20
CA THR A 29 5.13 2.21 15.34
C THR A 29 5.90 0.91 15.10
N SER A 30 6.84 0.92 14.15
CA SER A 30 7.82 -0.13 13.93
C SER A 30 9.17 0.26 14.53
N THR A 31 10.19 -0.57 14.31
CA THR A 31 11.58 -0.27 14.67
C THR A 31 12.17 0.89 13.86
N THR A 32 11.58 1.22 12.70
CA THR A 32 12.09 2.23 11.76
C THR A 32 11.13 3.39 11.50
N VAL A 33 9.81 3.20 11.70
CA VAL A 33 8.79 4.23 11.40
C VAL A 33 7.83 4.42 12.57
N VAL A 34 7.53 5.67 12.90
CA VAL A 34 6.57 6.02 13.95
C VAL A 34 5.14 6.01 13.39
N VAL A 35 4.17 5.55 14.19
CA VAL A 35 2.75 5.59 13.83
C VAL A 35 2.31 7.00 13.39
N ASN A 36 1.38 7.06 12.44
CA ASN A 36 0.84 8.29 11.83
C ASN A 36 1.80 9.09 10.96
N THR A 37 3.07 8.69 10.80
CA THR A 37 3.93 9.24 9.76
C THR A 37 3.37 8.91 8.38
N VAL A 38 3.43 9.87 7.47
CA VAL A 38 2.95 9.75 6.09
C VAL A 38 4.11 9.94 5.12
N ALA A 39 4.30 8.98 4.22
CA ALA A 39 5.10 9.15 3.01
C ALA A 39 4.15 9.41 1.83
N SER A 40 4.59 10.22 0.87
CA SER A 40 3.83 10.56 -0.34
C SER A 40 4.71 10.46 -1.57
N GLU A 41 4.17 9.90 -2.65
CA GLU A 41 4.81 9.81 -3.95
C GLU A 41 3.85 10.25 -5.04
N ASN A 42 4.36 11.01 -6.00
CA ASN A 42 3.59 11.52 -7.14
C ASN A 42 4.06 10.82 -8.41
N PRO A 43 3.25 9.91 -8.99
CA PRO A 43 3.61 9.27 -10.24
C PRO A 43 3.81 10.29 -11.37
N ASP A 44 4.69 9.97 -12.32
CA ASP A 44 4.92 10.80 -13.51
C ASP A 44 3.73 10.77 -14.51
N ASP A 45 3.82 11.49 -15.63
CA ASP A 45 2.77 11.53 -16.67
C ASP A 45 2.45 10.15 -17.27
N ALA A 46 3.39 9.20 -17.16
CA ALA A 46 3.23 7.81 -17.57
C ALA A 46 2.74 6.90 -16.42
N GLY A 47 2.36 7.48 -15.27
CA GLY A 47 1.88 6.80 -14.07
C GLY A 47 2.97 6.07 -13.30
N ARG A 48 4.25 6.31 -13.58
CA ARG A 48 5.36 5.60 -12.93
C ARG A 48 5.65 6.18 -11.57
N TYR A 49 5.74 5.33 -10.56
CA TYR A 49 6.10 5.69 -9.18
C TYR A 49 7.30 4.88 -8.71
N SER A 50 8.07 5.43 -7.78
CA SER A 50 9.20 4.73 -7.17
C SER A 50 9.47 5.28 -5.78
N MET A 51 9.35 4.44 -4.75
CA MET A 51 9.57 4.85 -3.36
C MET A 51 10.33 3.77 -2.57
N ASP A 52 11.27 4.20 -1.75
CA ASP A 52 11.95 3.37 -0.75
C ASP A 52 11.09 3.33 0.52
N VAL A 53 10.55 2.16 0.84
CA VAL A 53 9.60 1.98 1.96
C VAL A 53 10.24 1.17 3.07
N GLU A 54 10.28 1.75 4.26
CA GLU A 54 10.79 1.07 5.45
C GLU A 54 9.86 -0.05 5.92
N GLN A 55 10.40 -0.95 6.75
CA GLN A 55 9.63 -2.03 7.36
C GLN A 55 8.46 -1.47 8.20
N GLY A 56 7.26 -1.97 7.95
CA GLY A 56 6.08 -1.51 8.67
C GLY A 56 4.77 -1.98 8.06
N GLN A 57 3.67 -1.53 8.66
CA GLN A 57 2.32 -1.70 8.12
C GLN A 57 1.75 -0.33 7.78
N TYR A 58 1.21 -0.19 6.57
CA TYR A 58 0.79 1.09 6.03
C TYR A 58 -0.61 1.02 5.43
N THR A 59 -1.45 2.01 5.73
CA THR A 59 -2.66 2.26 4.94
C THR A 59 -2.28 2.98 3.66
N VAL A 60 -2.73 2.46 2.53
CA VAL A 60 -2.52 3.04 1.20
C VAL A 60 -3.75 3.87 0.81
N THR A 61 -3.54 5.16 0.54
CA THR A 61 -4.59 6.05 0.01
C THR A 61 -4.13 6.67 -1.30
N LEU A 62 -5.00 6.67 -2.31
CA LEU A 62 -4.80 7.31 -3.59
C LEU A 62 -5.58 8.62 -3.62
N LEU A 63 -4.90 9.71 -3.94
CA LEU A 63 -5.49 11.05 -4.03
C LEU A 63 -5.38 11.51 -5.48
N VAL A 64 -6.48 11.42 -6.23
CA VAL A 64 -6.56 11.93 -7.60
C VAL A 64 -7.22 13.30 -7.55
N GLU A 65 -6.60 14.29 -8.19
CA GLU A 65 -7.14 15.65 -8.22
C GLU A 65 -8.59 15.67 -8.73
N GLY A 66 -9.48 16.34 -7.99
CA GLY A 66 -10.91 16.44 -8.32
C GLY A 66 -11.78 15.28 -7.85
N TYR A 67 -11.19 14.22 -7.26
CA TYR A 67 -11.93 13.07 -6.71
C TYR A 67 -11.73 12.96 -5.19
N PRO A 68 -12.69 12.36 -4.46
CA PRO A 68 -12.49 12.05 -3.05
C PRO A 68 -11.31 11.07 -2.88
N PRO A 69 -10.55 11.15 -1.77
CA PRO A 69 -9.49 10.20 -1.47
C PRO A 69 -10.01 8.76 -1.48
N SER A 70 -9.27 7.86 -2.11
CA SER A 70 -9.65 6.45 -2.27
C SER A 70 -8.73 5.56 -1.45
N HIS A 71 -9.30 4.78 -0.53
CA HIS A 71 -8.55 3.81 0.27
C HIS A 71 -8.31 2.54 -0.55
N ALA A 72 -7.06 2.29 -0.91
CA ALA A 72 -6.68 1.15 -1.74
C ALA A 72 -6.49 -0.14 -0.92
N GLY A 73 -6.13 -0.03 0.35
CA GLY A 73 -5.94 -1.16 1.25
C GLY A 73 -4.86 -0.94 2.29
N VAL A 74 -4.42 -2.04 2.91
CA VAL A 74 -3.31 -2.05 3.87
C VAL A 74 -2.22 -2.96 3.31
N ILE A 75 -0.98 -2.49 3.36
CA ILE A 75 0.20 -3.29 2.98
C ILE A 75 1.08 -3.55 4.19
N THR A 76 1.80 -4.66 4.16
CA THR A 76 2.86 -4.97 5.13
C THR A 76 4.18 -5.13 4.39
N VAL A 77 5.19 -4.39 4.82
CA VAL A 77 6.56 -4.47 4.33
C VAL A 77 7.39 -5.16 5.41
N TYR A 78 7.89 -6.36 5.12
CA TYR A 78 8.79 -7.12 5.97
C TYR A 78 10.26 -6.79 5.65
N ASP A 79 11.17 -7.20 6.52
CA ASP A 79 12.62 -6.97 6.33
C ASP A 79 13.22 -7.80 5.18
N ASP A 80 12.62 -8.94 4.88
CA ASP A 80 12.99 -9.84 3.79
C ASP A 80 12.16 -9.64 2.51
N SER A 81 11.21 -8.69 2.54
CA SER A 81 10.36 -8.36 1.40
C SER A 81 11.19 -7.97 0.19
N LYS A 82 10.80 -8.50 -0.98
CA LYS A 82 11.46 -8.19 -2.24
C LYS A 82 10.88 -6.90 -2.83
N PRO A 83 11.66 -6.16 -3.63
CA PRO A 83 11.11 -5.09 -4.45
C PRO A 83 9.93 -5.59 -5.29
N GLY A 84 8.92 -4.73 -5.45
CA GLY A 84 7.68 -5.09 -6.14
C GLY A 84 6.81 -3.88 -6.43
N THR A 85 5.65 -4.13 -7.03
CA THR A 85 4.64 -3.10 -7.31
C THR A 85 3.70 -2.94 -6.12
N LEU A 86 3.07 -1.77 -5.99
CA LEU A 86 2.03 -1.53 -5.00
C LEU A 86 0.91 -2.59 -5.05
N ASN A 87 0.58 -3.10 -6.24
CA ASN A 87 -0.40 -4.18 -6.42
C ASN A 87 0.10 -5.52 -5.84
N ASP A 88 1.40 -5.82 -5.95
CA ASP A 88 1.97 -7.03 -5.36
C ASP A 88 1.83 -7.02 -3.83
N PHE A 89 2.05 -5.85 -3.22
CA PHE A 89 1.87 -5.68 -1.77
C PHE A 89 0.40 -5.63 -1.34
N LEU A 90 -0.50 -5.07 -2.15
CA LEU A 90 -1.95 -5.04 -1.87
C LEU A 90 -2.64 -6.40 -2.10
N GLY A 91 -2.08 -7.23 -3.00
CA GLY A 91 -2.59 -8.57 -3.30
C GLY A 91 -1.95 -9.68 -2.46
N ALA A 92 -0.89 -9.38 -1.69
CA ALA A 92 -0.32 -10.32 -0.75
C ALA A 92 -1.35 -10.62 0.35
N MET A 93 -1.68 -11.90 0.54
CA MET A 93 -2.60 -12.30 1.63
C MET A 93 -2.07 -11.75 2.95
N THR A 94 -2.91 -10.96 3.62
CA THR A 94 -2.58 -10.47 4.96
C THR A 94 -2.85 -11.58 5.98
N GLU A 95 -2.15 -11.59 7.13
CA GLU A 95 -2.42 -12.58 8.19
C GLU A 95 -3.91 -12.58 8.65
N ASP A 96 -4.66 -11.49 8.41
CA ASP A 96 -6.10 -11.40 8.65
C ASP A 96 -6.97 -12.19 7.63
N ASP A 97 -6.48 -12.44 6.41
CA ASP A 97 -7.17 -13.28 5.41
C ASP A 97 -7.16 -14.78 5.76
N VAL A 98 -6.33 -15.17 6.74
CA VAL A 98 -6.16 -16.57 7.15
C VAL A 98 -7.07 -16.96 8.32
N ARG A 99 -7.99 -16.09 8.79
CA ARG A 99 -9.04 -16.55 9.71
C ARG A 99 -9.86 -17.62 9.00
N PRO A 100 -9.75 -18.90 9.38
CA PRO A 100 -10.56 -19.92 8.75
C PRO A 100 -12.00 -19.64 9.16
N GLU A 101 -12.95 -19.70 8.22
CA GLU A 101 -14.38 -19.64 8.52
C GLU A 101 -14.81 -20.66 9.60
N ALA A 102 -13.96 -21.66 9.90
CA ALA A 102 -14.10 -22.59 11.00
C ALA A 102 -14.18 -21.93 12.40
N LEU A 103 -13.71 -20.70 12.60
CA LEU A 103 -13.83 -19.99 13.88
C LEU A 103 -15.13 -19.19 14.06
N ARG A 104 -15.92 -18.94 13.00
CA ARG A 104 -17.23 -18.25 13.14
C ARG A 104 -18.33 -19.10 13.80
N ARG A 105 -18.06 -20.38 14.10
CA ARG A 105 -19.07 -21.33 14.62
C ARG A 105 -19.15 -21.40 16.15
N PHE A 106 -18.41 -20.56 16.88
CA PHE A 106 -18.38 -20.57 18.35
C PHE A 106 -18.70 -19.22 19.00
N GLU A 107 -19.46 -18.36 18.32
CA GLU A 107 -20.17 -17.27 18.99
C GLU A 107 -21.66 -17.44 18.69
N ALA A 108 -22.30 -18.22 19.56
CA ALA A 108 -23.74 -18.26 19.77
C ALA A 108 -24.04 -17.66 21.14
#